data_AF-X1S1N9-F1
#
_entry.id   AF-X1S1N9-F1
#
_cell.length_a   1.000
_cell.length_b   1.000
_cell.length_c   1.000
_cell.angle_alpha   90.00
_cell.angle_beta   90.00
_cell.angle_gamma   90.00
#
_symmetry.space_group_name_H-M   'P 1'
#
loop_
_entity.id
_entity.type
_entity.pdbx_description
1 polymer ?
#
loop_
_entity_poly.entity_id
_entity_poly.type
_entity_poly.pdbx_seq_one_letter_code
_entity_poly.pdbx_strand_id
1 'polypeptide(L)' 'MITMESKKMGKRIEIDLSKIKDDRIRKLVSLAMKHNISPTSMAHFIGVSYATYNRFQQGRTVPQSENTRAVIDNIIKKLK' A
#
# COMPACT_ATOMS: atom_id res chain seq x y z
N MET A 1 17.72 32.46 -6.37
CA MET A 1 17.30 31.60 -5.25
C MET A 1 16.76 30.31 -5.85
N ILE A 2 17.37 29.18 -5.49
CA ILE A 2 17.00 27.86 -6.01
C ILE A 2 15.85 27.36 -5.16
N THR A 3 14.65 27.26 -5.72
CA THR A 3 13.62 26.40 -5.16
C THR A 3 13.29 25.43 -6.27
N MET A 4 13.90 24.24 -6.19
CA MET A 4 13.57 23.11 -7.04
C MET A 4 12.11 22.77 -6.75
N GLU A 5 11.21 23.29 -7.58
CA GLU A 5 9.82 22.83 -7.61
C GLU A 5 9.87 21.33 -7.80
N SER A 6 9.47 20.63 -6.74
CA SER A 6 9.54 19.18 -6.65
C SER A 6 8.58 18.58 -7.66
N LYS A 7 9.12 18.34 -8.85
CA LYS A 7 8.88 17.19 -9.74
C LYS A 7 7.63 16.41 -9.34
N LYS A 8 6.52 16.68 -10.03
CA LYS A 8 5.30 15.84 -10.15
C LYS A 8 5.38 14.55 -9.31
N MET A 9 5.04 14.61 -8.03
CA MET A 9 4.63 13.42 -7.29
C MET A 9 3.27 13.06 -7.84
N GLY A 10 3.24 12.15 -8.82
CA GLY A 10 2.02 11.69 -9.47
C GLY A 10 0.96 11.38 -8.42
N LYS A 11 -0.20 12.05 -8.54
CA LYS A 11 -1.43 11.87 -7.74
C LYS A 11 -1.25 10.83 -6.64
N ARG A 12 -0.85 11.25 -5.43
CA ARG A 12 -1.25 10.49 -4.25
C ARG A 12 -2.78 10.54 -4.27
N ILE A 13 -3.39 9.53 -4.87
CA ILE A 13 -4.81 9.23 -4.66
C ILE A 13 -4.94 9.27 -3.14
N GLU A 14 -5.78 10.15 -2.59
CA GLU A 14 -6.09 10.10 -1.16
C GLU A 14 -6.55 8.69 -0.85
N ILE A 15 -5.68 7.89 -0.23
CA ILE A 15 -6.03 6.53 0.15
C ILE A 15 -6.83 6.66 1.41
N ASP A 16 -8.14 6.55 1.25
CA ASP A 16 -9.07 6.53 2.35
C ASP A 16 -8.98 5.18 3.08
N LEU A 17 -8.23 5.16 4.19
CA LEU A 17 -8.04 3.98 5.03
C LEU A 17 -9.35 3.43 5.59
N SER A 18 -10.42 4.24 5.64
CA SER A 18 -11.74 3.81 6.13
C SER A 18 -12.47 2.88 5.13
N LYS A 19 -12.12 2.95 3.85
CA LYS A 19 -12.71 2.09 2.80
C LYS A 19 -12.10 0.70 2.80
N ILE A 20 -10.91 0.52 3.37
CA ILE A 20 -10.21 -0.75 3.37
C ILE A 20 -10.90 -1.71 4.34
N LYS A 21 -11.46 -2.79 3.81
CA LYS A 21 -12.20 -3.80 4.59
C LYS A 21 -11.30 -4.70 5.44
N ASP A 22 -10.03 -4.85 5.08
CA ASP A 22 -9.09 -5.75 5.75
C ASP A 22 -8.08 -4.97 6.61
N ASP A 23 -8.01 -5.30 7.89
CA ASP A 23 -7.13 -4.65 8.85
C ASP A 23 -5.63 -4.80 8.53
N ARG A 24 -5.22 -5.92 7.93
CA ARG A 24 -3.82 -6.14 7.53
C ARG A 24 -3.44 -5.18 6.42
N ILE A 25 -4.31 -5.07 5.40
CA ILE A 25 -4.10 -4.11 4.31
C ILE A 25 -4.09 -2.69 4.85
N ARG A 26 -5.01 -2.34 5.76
CA ARG A 26 -5.06 -1.00 6.36
C ARG A 26 -3.74 -0.67 7.08
N LYS A 27 -3.22 -1.60 7.89
CA LYS A 27 -1.92 -1.47 8.56
C LYS A 27 -0.77 -1.35 7.55
N LEU A 28 -0.72 -2.23 6.56
CA LEU A 28 0.32 -2.22 5.51
C LEU A 28 0.35 -0.88 4.78
N VAL A 29 -0.81 -0.38 4.34
CA VAL A 29 -0.92 0.91 3.65
C VAL A 29 -0.48 2.05 4.56
N SER A 30 -0.89 2.04 5.83
CA SER A 30 -0.49 3.07 6.79
C SER A 30 1.03 3.12 6.99
N LEU A 31 1.69 1.96 7.06
CA LEU A 31 3.14 1.86 7.13
C LEU A 31 3.79 2.29 5.82
N ALA A 32 3.25 1.90 4.67
CA ALA A 32 3.73 2.33 3.37
C ALA A 32 3.76 3.86 3.28
N MET A 33 2.69 4.53 3.74
CA MET A 33 2.60 5.99 3.77
C MET A 33 3.63 6.60 4.73
N LYS A 34 3.77 6.04 5.94
CA LYS A 34 4.76 6.50 6.93
C LYS A 34 6.20 6.43 6.40
N HIS A 35 6.52 5.37 5.66
CA HIS A 35 7.85 5.15 5.08
C HIS A 35 8.02 5.74 3.67
N ASN A 36 7.04 6.50 3.15
CA ASN A 36 7.02 7.04 1.79
C ASN A 36 7.23 5.99 0.68
N ILE A 37 6.81 4.74 0.92
CA ILE A 37 6.89 3.65 -0.05
C ILE A 37 5.78 3.82 -1.10
N SER A 38 6.14 3.73 -2.37
CA SER A 38 5.16 3.85 -3.45
C SER A 38 4.17 2.67 -3.45
N PRO A 39 2.88 2.88 -3.79
CA PRO A 39 1.90 1.81 -3.93
C PRO A 39 2.36 0.69 -4.87
N THR A 40 3.03 1.05 -5.96
CA THR A 40 3.59 0.10 -6.93
C THR A 40 4.67 -0.76 -6.31
N SER A 41 5.62 -0.14 -5.59
CA SER A 41 6.66 -0.88 -4.84
C SER A 41 6.03 -1.79 -3.79
N MET A 42 5.01 -1.33 -3.09
CA MET A 42 4.33 -2.14 -2.07
C MET A 42 3.62 -3.35 -2.69
N ALA A 43 2.97 -3.18 -3.84
CA ALA A 43 2.38 -4.29 -4.59
C ALA A 43 3.43 -5.34 -4.98
N HIS A 44 4.60 -4.90 -5.46
CA HIS A 44 5.73 -5.78 -5.74
C HIS A 44 6.23 -6.51 -4.49
N PHE A 45 6.36 -5.83 -3.35
CA PHE A 45 6.79 -6.46 -2.10
C PHE A 45 5.85 -7.57 -1.65
N ILE A 46 4.53 -7.33 -1.72
CA ILE A 46 3.54 -8.35 -1.32
C ILE A 46 3.27 -9.41 -2.41
N GLY A 47 3.94 -9.32 -3.56
CA GLY A 47 3.80 -10.27 -4.66
C GLY A 47 2.44 -10.22 -5.36
N VAL A 48 1.81 -9.05 -5.44
CA VAL A 48 0.55 -8.86 -6.19
C VAL A 48 0.69 -7.80 -7.27
N SER A 49 -0.20 -7.84 -8.27
CA SER A 49 -0.24 -6.80 -9.29
C SER A 49 -0.71 -5.47 -8.69
N TYR A 50 -0.27 -4.35 -9.28
CA TYR A 50 -0.72 -3.02 -8.90
C TYR A 50 -2.25 -2.89 -8.91
N ALA A 51 -2.92 -3.51 -9.90
CA ALA A 51 -4.38 -3.52 -9.99
C ALA A 51 -5.04 -4.21 -8.78
N THR A 52 -4.49 -5.35 -8.33
CA THR A 52 -4.96 -6.05 -7.14
C THR A 52 -4.76 -5.22 -5.88
N TYR A 53 -3.58 -4.61 -5.73
CA TYR A 53 -3.29 -3.72 -4.60
C TYR A 53 -4.23 -2.51 -4.56
N ASN A 54 -4.46 -1.86 -5.71
CA ASN A 54 -5.39 -0.75 -5.81
C ASN A 54 -6.83 -1.16 -5.43
N ARG A 55 -7.28 -2.36 -5.80
CA ARG A 55 -8.59 -2.90 -5.37
C ARG A 55 -8.67 -3.13 -3.87
N PHE A 56 -7.57 -3.55 -3.23
CA PHE A 56 -7.50 -3.65 -1.77
C PHE A 56 -7.62 -2.27 -1.10
N GLN A 57 -6.91 -1.27 -1.63
CA GLN A 57 -6.98 0.11 -1.13
C GLN A 57 -8.38 0.72 -1.27
N GLN A 58 -9.11 0.36 -2.32
CA GLN A 58 -10.50 0.79 -2.53
C GLN A 58 -11.53 -0.01 -1.72
N GLY A 59 -11.12 -1.04 -0.97
CA GLY A 59 -12.04 -1.92 -0.25
C GLY A 59 -12.88 -2.83 -1.14
N ARG A 60 -12.55 -2.94 -2.43
CA ARG A 60 -13.31 -3.77 -3.38
C ARG A 60 -13.01 -5.25 -3.16
N THR A 61 -11.77 -5.58 -2.79
CA THR A 61 -11.31 -6.95 -2.59
C THR A 61 -10.52 -7.07 -1.29
N VAL A 62 -10.34 -8.31 -0.82
CA VAL A 62 -9.47 -8.66 0.31
C VAL A 62 -8.58 -9.83 -0.10
N PRO A 63 -7.36 -9.96 0.46
CA PRO A 63 -6.48 -11.08 0.15
C PRO A 63 -7.13 -12.42 0.53
N GLN A 64 -7.41 -13.26 -0.47
CA GLN A 64 -8.05 -14.57 -0.31
C GLN A 64 -7.03 -15.67 0.00
N SER A 65 -5.86 -15.61 -0.62
CA SER A 65 -4.78 -16.58 -0.44
C SER A 65 -4.11 -16.42 0.91
N GLU A 66 -3.94 -17.54 1.61
CA GLU A 66 -3.20 -17.60 2.87
C GLU A 66 -1.74 -17.15 2.70
N ASN A 67 -1.10 -17.55 1.59
CA ASN A 67 0.26 -17.11 1.26
C ASN A 67 0.37 -15.57 1.19
N THR A 68 -0.56 -14.88 0.54
CA THR A 68 -0.53 -13.41 0.45
C THR A 68 -0.73 -12.77 1.82
N ARG A 69 -1.60 -13.33 2.68
CA ARG A 69 -1.76 -12.86 4.06
C ARG A 69 -0.47 -12.99 4.85
N ALA A 70 0.22 -14.13 4.76
CA ALA A 70 1.50 -14.36 5.42
C ALA A 70 2.58 -13.40 4.93
N VAL A 71 2.65 -13.12 3.62
CA VAL A 71 3.59 -12.15 3.06
C VAL A 71 3.29 -10.72 3.57
N ILE A 72 2.02 -10.32 3.62
CA ILE A 72 1.61 -9.02 4.17
C ILE A 72 2.03 -8.91 5.65
N ASP A 73 1.75 -9.93 6.46
CA ASP A 73 2.09 -9.95 7.87
C ASP A 73 3.61 -9.87 8.09
N ASN A 74 4.41 -10.54 7.23
CA ASN A 74 5.87 -10.44 7.26
C ASN A 74 6.38 -9.04 6.92
N ILE A 75 5.78 -8.36 5.93
CA ILE A 75 6.16 -7.00 5.57
C ILE A 75 5.78 -6.01 6.67
N ILE A 76 4.59 -6.17 7.27
CA ILE A 76 4.18 -5.37 8.43
C ILE A 76 5.18 -5.52 9.57
N LYS A 77 5.63 -6.75 9.87
CA LYS A 77 6.66 -7.00 10.90
C LYS A 77 8.00 -6.34 10.57
N LYS A 78 8.42 -6.33 9.30
CA LYS A 78 9.69 -5.72 8.86
C LYS A 78 9.67 -4.19 8.88
N LEU A 79 8.49 -3.59 8.72
CA LEU A 79 8.30 -2.13 8.69
C LEU A 79 7.88 -1.54 10.04
N LYS A 80 7.61 -2.38 11.05
CA LYS A 80 7.27 -1.97 12.42
C LYS A 80 8.54 -1.56 13.16
#